data_AF-A0A7Y0CVB3-F1
#
_entry.id   AF-A0A7Y0CVB3-F1
#
_cell.length_a   1.000
_cell.length_b   1.000
_cell.length_c   1.000
_cell.angle_alpha   90.00
_cell.angle_beta   90.00
_cell.angle_gamma   90.00
#
_symmetry.space_group_name_H-M   'P 1'
#
loop_
_entity.id
_entity.type
_entity.pdbx_description
1 polymer ?
#
loop_
_entity_poly.entity_id
_entity_poly.type
_entity_poly.pdbx_seq_one_letter_code
_entity_poly.pdbx_strand_id
1 'polypeptide(L)'
;RFPRVSNAADVDALAAEPGVDVRVTADPDVVASADLVVLPGSRATAADLEWMRSRGLDTAVISRVGTGRPVLGLCGGYQMRTESIEDPNGVESRSAQTVAGLGLLPIQVRFGIDKHLGQPVGTWRGHAVTAYEIHHGVATRTLDGGEAEPFLDGWRAGPVWGMTWHGALENDGFRRAFLTEVASQAGVRWRAHPGAPGFRAMRESMLDRLADAIEDHLDTAALAGLVGVDL
;
A
#
# COMPACT_ATOMS: atom_id res chain seq x y z
N ARG A 1 0.79 6.18 -9.46
CA ARG A 1 2.19 5.73 -9.70
C ARG A 1 3.10 6.76 -9.09
N PHE A 2 3.95 6.37 -8.15
CA PHE A 2 5.03 7.24 -7.70
C PHE A 2 6.32 6.99 -8.50
N PRO A 3 7.17 8.02 -8.70
CA PRO A 3 8.48 7.85 -9.31
C PRO A 3 9.36 6.84 -8.59
N ARG A 4 9.27 6.77 -7.25
CA ARG A 4 10.14 5.93 -6.41
C ARG A 4 9.33 4.93 -5.59
N VAL A 5 8.31 4.35 -6.23
CA VAL A 5 7.47 3.32 -5.63
C VAL A 5 8.31 2.20 -5.02
N SER A 6 7.86 1.72 -3.86
CA SER A 6 8.30 0.50 -3.20
C SER A 6 7.13 -0.44 -2.99
N ASN A 7 7.45 -1.72 -2.83
CA ASN A 7 6.49 -2.78 -2.50
C ASN A 7 5.23 -2.72 -3.37
N ALA A 8 5.42 -2.44 -4.66
CA ALA A 8 4.31 -2.33 -5.61
C ALA A 8 3.44 -3.60 -5.65
N ALA A 9 4.02 -4.74 -5.27
CA ALA A 9 3.31 -6.01 -5.14
C ALA A 9 2.16 -6.01 -4.11
N ASP A 10 2.12 -5.06 -3.15
CA ASP A 10 1.01 -4.98 -2.19
C ASP A 10 -0.35 -4.81 -2.88
N VAL A 11 -0.39 -4.17 -4.05
CA VAL A 11 -1.63 -4.00 -4.82
C VAL A 11 -1.96 -5.18 -5.72
N ASP A 12 -1.04 -6.13 -5.91
CA ASP A 12 -1.28 -7.32 -6.74
C ASP A 12 -2.40 -8.18 -6.13
N ALA A 13 -2.45 -8.25 -4.80
CA ALA A 13 -3.53 -8.94 -4.10
C ALA A 13 -4.91 -8.30 -4.33
N LEU A 14 -4.96 -6.97 -4.54
CA LEU A 14 -6.19 -6.29 -4.94
C LEU A 14 -6.55 -6.58 -6.38
N ALA A 15 -5.57 -6.52 -7.29
CA ALA A 15 -5.77 -6.80 -8.72
C ALA A 15 -6.20 -8.25 -8.99
N ALA A 16 -5.80 -9.15 -8.09
CA ALA A 16 -6.17 -10.55 -8.06
C ALA A 16 -7.61 -10.82 -7.61
N GLU A 17 -8.24 -9.90 -6.89
CA GLU A 17 -9.56 -10.17 -6.29
C GLU A 17 -10.67 -10.02 -7.36
N PRO A 18 -11.54 -11.04 -7.53
CA PRO A 18 -12.63 -10.96 -8.49
C PRO A 18 -13.54 -9.74 -8.29
N GLY A 19 -13.85 -9.05 -9.39
CA GLY A 19 -14.69 -7.86 -9.38
C GLY A 19 -13.98 -6.58 -8.91
N VAL A 20 -12.66 -6.61 -8.74
CA VAL A 20 -11.84 -5.42 -8.50
C VAL A 20 -11.04 -5.10 -9.77
N ASP A 21 -11.16 -3.87 -10.26
CA ASP A 21 -10.32 -3.34 -11.35
C ASP A 21 -9.24 -2.43 -10.77
N VAL A 22 -7.98 -2.72 -11.08
CA VAL A 22 -6.82 -1.98 -10.56
C VAL A 22 -6.09 -1.29 -11.70
N ARG A 23 -6.08 0.05 -11.64
CA ARG A 23 -5.37 0.89 -12.59
C ARG A 23 -4.25 1.68 -11.93
N VAL A 24 -3.02 1.49 -12.42
CA VAL A 24 -1.86 2.30 -12.02
C VAL A 24 -1.86 3.60 -12.83
N THR A 25 -2.12 4.73 -12.18
CA THR A 25 -2.27 6.03 -12.86
C THR A 25 -1.52 7.18 -12.16
N ALA A 26 -1.25 8.25 -12.89
CA ALA A 26 -0.79 9.55 -12.39
C ALA A 26 -1.67 10.69 -12.94
N ASP A 27 -2.91 10.35 -13.28
CA ASP A 27 -3.95 11.23 -13.80
C ASP A 27 -4.89 11.64 -12.66
N PRO A 28 -4.97 12.94 -12.30
CA PRO A 28 -5.85 13.44 -11.24
C PRO A 28 -7.32 13.11 -11.45
N ASP A 29 -7.83 13.05 -12.68
CA ASP A 29 -9.24 12.80 -12.95
C ASP A 29 -9.59 11.34 -12.64
N VAL A 30 -8.71 10.41 -13.03
CA VAL A 30 -8.84 8.99 -12.66
C VAL A 30 -8.74 8.81 -11.14
N VAL A 31 -7.83 9.56 -10.49
CA VAL A 31 -7.70 9.55 -9.03
C VAL A 31 -8.96 10.10 -8.36
N ALA A 32 -9.61 11.12 -8.92
CA ALA A 32 -10.84 11.68 -8.37
C ALA A 32 -12.03 10.71 -8.52
N SER A 33 -12.11 9.98 -9.64
CA SER A 33 -13.27 9.14 -9.96
C SER A 33 -13.23 7.74 -9.36
N ALA A 34 -12.06 7.23 -8.96
CA ALA A 34 -11.89 5.86 -8.46
C ALA A 34 -12.70 5.57 -7.18
N ASP A 35 -13.15 4.33 -6.99
CA ASP A 35 -13.85 3.90 -5.77
C ASP A 35 -12.92 3.86 -4.57
N LEU A 36 -11.70 3.35 -4.75
CA LEU A 36 -10.60 3.38 -3.80
C LEU A 36 -9.35 3.95 -4.46
N VAL A 37 -8.66 4.86 -3.79
CA VAL A 37 -7.29 5.27 -4.16
C VAL A 37 -6.31 4.62 -3.21
N VAL A 38 -5.28 3.96 -3.75
CA VAL A 38 -4.15 3.44 -2.99
C VAL A 38 -2.92 4.28 -3.27
N LEU A 39 -2.37 4.89 -2.22
CA LEU A 39 -1.04 5.50 -2.24
C LEU A 39 -0.01 4.42 -1.83
N PRO A 40 0.79 3.87 -2.76
CA PRO A 40 1.70 2.77 -2.45
C PRO A 40 2.87 3.25 -1.59
N GLY A 41 3.73 2.32 -1.18
CA GLY A 41 5.01 2.66 -0.55
C GLY A 41 5.87 3.56 -1.44
N SER A 42 6.68 4.40 -0.79
CA SER A 42 7.74 5.19 -1.43
C SER A 42 9.07 4.95 -0.71
N ARG A 43 10.18 5.04 -1.44
CA ARG A 43 11.55 5.06 -0.88
C ARG A 43 12.09 6.48 -0.66
N ALA A 44 11.33 7.49 -1.05
CA ALA A 44 11.68 8.89 -0.85
C ALA A 44 10.39 9.69 -0.65
N THR A 45 9.80 9.50 0.52
CA THR A 45 8.43 9.92 0.85
C THR A 45 8.22 11.42 0.60
N ALA A 46 9.13 12.27 1.07
CA ALA A 46 9.04 13.72 0.85
C ALA A 46 9.15 14.12 -0.63
N ALA A 47 10.03 13.46 -1.38
CA ALA A 47 10.24 13.77 -2.80
C ALA A 47 9.07 13.30 -3.69
N ASP A 48 8.45 12.17 -3.35
CA ASP A 48 7.27 11.67 -4.07
C ASP A 48 6.00 12.45 -3.66
N LEU A 49 5.92 12.98 -2.43
CA LEU A 49 4.87 13.93 -2.03
C LEU A 49 4.96 15.24 -2.83
N GLU A 50 6.16 15.80 -2.98
CA GLU A 50 6.36 17.00 -3.79
C GLU A 50 6.03 16.76 -5.26
N TRP A 51 6.42 15.60 -5.78
CA TRP A 51 6.00 15.18 -7.12
C TRP A 51 4.47 15.08 -7.23
N MET A 52 3.78 14.53 -6.23
CA MET A 52 2.33 14.42 -6.19
C MET A 52 1.66 15.81 -6.26
N ARG A 53 2.19 16.79 -5.52
CA ARG A 53 1.78 18.20 -5.57
C ARG A 53 1.98 18.82 -6.95
N SER A 54 3.15 18.62 -7.55
CA SER A 54 3.46 19.14 -8.89
C SER A 54 2.53 18.61 -10.00
N ARG A 55 1.80 17.53 -9.73
CA ARG A 55 0.86 16.87 -10.64
C ARG A 55 -0.61 17.13 -10.29
N GLY A 56 -0.90 17.88 -9.23
CA GLY A 56 -2.27 18.12 -8.73
C GLY A 56 -2.94 16.88 -8.14
N LEU A 57 -2.18 15.81 -7.88
CA LEU A 57 -2.70 14.55 -7.34
C LEU A 57 -3.07 14.70 -5.85
N ASP A 58 -2.35 15.55 -5.13
CA ASP A 58 -2.67 15.94 -3.75
C ASP A 58 -4.05 16.58 -3.64
N THR A 59 -4.35 17.51 -4.54
CA THR A 59 -5.65 18.19 -4.59
C THR A 59 -6.76 17.20 -4.90
N ALA A 60 -6.55 16.28 -5.85
CA ALA A 60 -7.51 15.22 -6.16
C ALA A 60 -7.76 14.29 -4.97
N VAL A 61 -6.71 13.90 -4.23
CA VAL A 61 -6.81 13.06 -3.02
C VAL A 61 -7.53 13.78 -1.88
N ILE A 62 -7.21 15.06 -1.64
CA ILE A 62 -7.87 15.85 -0.59
C ILE A 62 -9.36 16.05 -0.93
N SER A 63 -9.67 16.40 -2.17
CA SER A 63 -11.04 16.63 -2.64
C SER A 63 -11.92 15.39 -2.46
N ARG A 64 -11.44 14.20 -2.88
CA ARG A 64 -12.21 12.95 -2.73
C ARG A 64 -12.44 12.58 -1.26
N VAL A 65 -11.45 12.81 -0.38
CA VAL A 65 -11.61 12.60 1.06
C VAL A 65 -12.68 13.52 1.64
N GLY A 66 -12.72 14.79 1.20
CA GLY A 66 -13.77 15.74 1.57
C GLY A 66 -15.19 15.29 1.19
N THR A 67 -15.31 14.42 0.19
CA THR A 67 -16.58 13.78 -0.22
C THR A 67 -16.83 12.42 0.42
N GLY A 68 -16.01 12.00 1.40
CA GLY A 68 -16.16 10.72 2.09
C GLY A 68 -15.63 9.51 1.32
N ARG A 69 -14.90 9.70 0.21
CA ARG A 69 -14.44 8.60 -0.63
C ARG A 69 -13.14 7.99 -0.11
N PRO A 70 -13.02 6.65 -0.07
CA PRO A 70 -11.91 6.00 0.61
C PRO A 70 -10.57 6.19 -0.08
N VAL A 71 -9.53 6.34 0.76
CA VAL A 71 -8.13 6.38 0.36
C VAL A 71 -7.32 5.50 1.31
N LEU A 72 -6.62 4.52 0.76
CA LEU A 72 -5.64 3.69 1.46
C LEU A 72 -4.23 4.22 1.18
N GLY A 73 -3.35 4.15 2.16
CA GLY A 73 -1.94 4.46 2.00
C GLY A 73 -1.11 3.43 2.72
N LEU A 74 -0.01 3.04 2.08
CA LEU A 74 0.87 1.97 2.52
C LEU A 74 2.26 2.55 2.81
N CYS A 75 2.77 2.36 4.02
CA CYS A 75 4.09 2.84 4.44
C CYS A 75 4.33 4.30 4.01
N GLY A 76 5.23 4.60 3.05
CA GLY A 76 5.42 5.96 2.52
C GLY A 76 4.12 6.66 2.09
N GLY A 77 3.20 5.98 1.42
CA GLY A 77 1.89 6.55 1.06
C GLY A 77 0.97 6.80 2.26
N TYR A 78 1.15 6.05 3.35
CA TYR A 78 0.54 6.36 4.65
C TYR A 78 1.17 7.62 5.26
N GLN A 79 2.50 7.68 5.29
CA GLN A 79 3.26 8.80 5.84
C GLN A 79 2.98 10.12 5.10
N MET A 80 2.75 10.09 3.78
CA MET A 80 2.34 11.28 3.01
C MET A 80 1.06 11.94 3.51
N ARG A 81 0.16 11.19 4.16
CA ARG A 81 -1.17 11.66 4.56
C ARG A 81 -1.24 12.23 5.96
N THR A 82 -0.13 12.22 6.69
CA THR A 82 -0.02 12.74 8.05
C THR A 82 0.04 14.28 8.03
N GLU A 83 0.06 14.91 9.20
CA GLU A 83 0.21 16.37 9.33
C GLU A 83 1.63 16.80 8.95
N SER A 84 2.63 16.07 9.44
CA SER A 84 4.04 16.34 9.16
C SER A 84 4.85 15.06 8.97
N ILE A 85 5.95 15.23 8.23
CA ILE A 85 6.97 14.23 7.97
C ILE A 85 8.32 14.86 8.29
N GLU A 86 8.97 14.37 9.33
CA GLU A 86 10.25 14.84 9.83
C GLU A 86 11.35 13.85 9.47
N ASP A 87 12.35 14.30 8.72
CA ASP A 87 13.57 13.55 8.42
C ASP A 87 14.80 14.33 8.90
N PRO A 88 15.03 14.42 10.22
CA PRO A 88 16.09 15.25 10.81
C PRO A 88 17.51 14.78 10.45
N ASN A 89 17.65 13.52 10.02
CA ASN A 89 18.94 12.92 9.68
C ASN A 89 19.12 12.72 8.17
N GLY A 90 18.13 13.09 7.35
CA GLY A 90 18.18 12.94 5.89
C GLY A 90 18.21 11.48 5.42
N VAL A 91 17.60 10.56 6.16
CA VAL A 91 17.59 9.10 5.91
C VAL A 91 16.99 8.78 4.54
N GLU A 92 15.85 9.39 4.20
CA GLU A 92 15.25 9.25 2.86
C GLU A 92 15.58 10.45 1.95
N SER A 93 15.94 11.58 2.55
CA SER A 93 15.94 12.89 1.90
C SER A 93 17.32 13.42 1.48
N ARG A 94 18.41 12.75 1.88
CA ARG A 94 19.82 13.17 1.72
C ARG A 94 20.21 14.43 2.53
N SER A 95 19.27 15.16 3.09
CA SER A 95 19.48 16.29 4.00
C SER A 95 18.37 16.37 5.04
N ALA A 96 18.67 16.96 6.20
CA ALA A 96 17.68 17.20 7.24
C ALA A 96 16.52 18.05 6.72
N GLN A 97 15.28 17.61 6.91
CA GLN A 97 14.11 18.40 6.54
C GLN A 97 12.87 18.03 7.33
N THR A 98 11.90 18.95 7.34
CA THR A 98 10.52 18.69 7.76
C THR A 98 9.61 19.19 6.65
N VAL A 99 8.68 18.36 6.21
CA VAL A 99 7.67 18.72 5.22
C VAL A 99 6.28 18.53 5.80
N ALA A 100 5.36 19.43 5.46
CA ALA A 100 3.94 19.20 5.72
C ALA A 100 3.48 18.01 4.90
N GLY A 101 2.71 17.10 5.49
CA GLY A 101 2.00 16.05 4.75
C GLY A 101 0.73 16.60 4.10
N LEU A 102 -0.22 15.72 3.77
CA LEU A 102 -1.54 16.12 3.27
C LEU A 102 -2.51 16.54 4.39
N GLY A 103 -2.16 16.30 5.66
CA GLY A 103 -2.99 16.68 6.81
C GLY A 103 -4.32 15.92 6.91
N LEU A 104 -4.37 14.70 6.37
CA LEU A 104 -5.59 13.88 6.32
C LEU A 104 -5.73 12.93 7.51
N LEU A 105 -4.65 12.70 8.25
CA LEU A 105 -4.62 11.92 9.48
C LEU A 105 -3.95 12.74 10.58
N PRO A 106 -4.45 12.71 11.84
CA PRO A 106 -3.91 13.43 12.98
C PRO A 106 -2.64 12.76 13.54
N ILE A 107 -1.64 12.64 12.68
CA ILE A 107 -0.44 11.84 12.87
C ILE A 107 0.75 12.70 12.49
N GLN A 108 1.87 12.48 13.16
CA GLN A 108 3.18 12.97 12.75
C GLN A 108 4.09 11.78 12.51
N VAL A 109 4.91 11.86 11.47
CA VAL A 109 5.90 10.83 11.16
C VAL A 109 7.27 11.40 11.36
N ARG A 110 8.11 10.65 12.07
CA ARG A 110 9.52 10.99 12.25
C ARG A 110 10.40 9.84 11.82
N PHE A 111 11.30 10.10 10.88
CA PHE A 111 12.31 9.14 10.43
C PHE A 111 13.44 9.02 11.44
N GLY A 112 13.66 7.77 11.89
CA GLY A 112 14.82 7.37 12.69
C GLY A 112 15.96 6.84 11.82
N ILE A 113 17.17 6.85 12.37
CA ILE A 113 18.33 6.20 11.74
C ILE A 113 18.12 4.68 11.70
N ASP A 114 17.56 4.13 12.78
CA ASP A 114 17.30 2.71 12.89
C ASP A 114 16.16 2.29 11.96
N LYS A 115 16.35 1.13 11.33
CA LYS A 115 15.38 0.51 10.44
C LYS A 115 14.54 -0.48 11.23
N HIS A 116 13.24 -0.29 11.23
CA HIS A 116 12.28 -1.23 11.79
C HIS A 116 12.03 -2.35 10.79
N LEU A 117 12.24 -3.59 11.23
CA LEU A 117 12.06 -4.82 10.49
C LEU A 117 11.30 -5.81 11.37
N GLY A 118 10.28 -6.45 10.81
CA GLY A 118 9.46 -7.38 11.59
C GLY A 118 8.48 -8.18 10.73
N GLN A 119 7.90 -9.21 11.34
CA GLN A 119 6.85 -10.05 10.75
C GLN A 119 5.66 -10.08 11.71
N PRO A 120 4.94 -8.96 11.86
CA PRO A 120 3.87 -8.88 12.84
C PRO A 120 2.69 -9.74 12.45
N VAL A 121 1.97 -10.20 13.48
CA VAL A 121 0.72 -10.93 13.36
C VAL A 121 -0.34 -10.23 14.19
N GLY A 122 -1.56 -10.19 13.68
CA GLY A 122 -2.66 -9.51 14.35
C GLY A 122 -4.01 -9.97 13.85
N THR A 123 -5.04 -9.24 14.24
CA THR A 123 -6.39 -9.44 13.73
C THR A 123 -7.05 -8.11 13.41
N TRP A 124 -7.91 -8.10 12.39
CA TRP A 124 -8.75 -6.96 12.07
C TRP A 124 -10.16 -7.43 11.74
N ARG A 125 -11.16 -6.89 12.45
CA ARG A 125 -12.57 -7.30 12.35
C ARG A 125 -12.77 -8.82 12.39
N GLY A 126 -11.98 -9.52 13.21
CA GLY A 126 -12.04 -10.98 13.38
C GLY A 126 -11.26 -11.79 12.35
N HIS A 127 -10.63 -11.16 11.35
CA HIS A 127 -9.76 -11.83 10.39
C HIS A 127 -8.31 -11.78 10.84
N ALA A 128 -7.62 -12.93 10.81
CA ALA A 128 -6.18 -12.98 11.05
C ALA A 128 -5.43 -12.23 9.94
N VAL A 129 -4.36 -11.54 10.33
CA VAL A 129 -3.47 -10.79 9.44
C VAL A 129 -2.04 -11.15 9.78
N THR A 130 -1.32 -11.72 8.82
CA THR A 130 0.15 -11.79 8.84
C THR A 130 0.72 -10.75 7.89
N ALA A 131 1.81 -10.12 8.29
CA ALA A 131 2.42 -9.04 7.53
C ALA A 131 3.93 -9.00 7.73
N TYR A 132 4.58 -8.06 7.06
CA TYR A 132 5.94 -7.66 7.35
C TYR A 132 6.06 -6.14 7.38
N GLU A 133 7.02 -5.64 8.14
CA GLU A 133 7.33 -4.21 8.27
C GLU A 133 8.78 -3.95 7.85
N ILE A 134 8.98 -2.85 7.13
CA ILE A 134 10.29 -2.42 6.64
C ILE A 134 10.35 -0.90 6.45
N HIS A 135 10.59 -0.16 7.52
CA HIS A 135 10.50 1.31 7.49
C HIS A 135 11.43 1.98 8.49
N HIS A 136 11.74 3.25 8.23
CA HIS A 136 12.47 4.12 9.16
C HIS A 136 11.54 5.10 9.89
N GLY A 137 10.38 5.42 9.30
CA GLY A 137 9.42 6.38 9.84
C GLY A 137 8.60 5.76 10.96
N VAL A 138 8.56 6.42 12.12
CA VAL A 138 7.67 6.08 13.23
C VAL A 138 6.50 7.07 13.24
N ALA A 139 5.28 6.55 13.23
CA ALA A 139 4.06 7.35 13.24
C ALA A 139 3.53 7.51 14.67
N THR A 140 3.28 8.74 15.10
CA THR A 140 2.74 9.06 16.43
C THR A 140 1.49 9.93 16.28
N ARG A 141 0.46 9.65 17.09
CA ARG A 141 -0.78 10.44 17.11
C ARG A 141 -0.55 11.81 17.76
N THR A 142 -1.12 12.84 17.16
CA THR A 142 -1.09 14.19 17.74
C THR A 142 -2.13 14.31 18.86
N LEU A 143 -1.76 15.01 19.94
CA LEU A 143 -2.60 15.11 21.14
C LEU A 143 -3.90 15.88 20.89
N ASP A 144 -3.85 16.87 20.01
CA ASP A 144 -4.98 17.74 19.65
C ASP A 144 -5.77 17.22 18.43
N GLY A 145 -5.41 16.02 17.96
CA GLY A 145 -5.96 15.41 16.76
C GLY A 145 -7.39 14.88 16.90
N GLY A 146 -8.13 14.90 15.79
CA GLY A 146 -9.48 14.33 15.70
C GLY A 146 -9.54 12.82 15.97
N GLU A 147 -10.76 12.26 15.92
CA GLU A 147 -10.97 10.82 16.11
C GLU A 147 -10.23 9.99 15.05
N ALA A 148 -9.42 9.04 15.52
CA ALA A 148 -8.75 8.06 14.68
C ALA A 148 -8.67 6.72 15.43
N GLU A 149 -8.84 5.61 14.71
CA GLU A 149 -8.71 4.25 15.25
C GLU A 149 -7.46 3.55 14.71
N PRO A 150 -6.82 2.66 15.49
CA PRO A 150 -5.69 1.86 15.02
C PRO A 150 -6.04 0.99 13.81
N PHE A 151 -5.12 0.88 12.86
CA PHE A 151 -5.26 0.07 11.64
C PHE A 151 -3.91 -0.47 11.18
N LEU A 152 -3.58 -1.71 11.56
CA LEU A 152 -2.39 -2.46 11.11
C LEU A 152 -1.07 -1.67 11.20
N ASP A 153 -0.71 -1.29 12.42
CA ASP A 153 0.40 -0.36 12.73
C ASP A 153 0.33 0.96 11.96
N GLY A 154 -0.89 1.47 11.89
CA GLY A 154 -1.22 2.77 11.36
C GLY A 154 -2.57 3.19 11.92
N TRP A 155 -3.23 4.11 11.21
CA TRP A 155 -4.44 4.76 11.71
C TRP A 155 -5.47 4.94 10.60
N ARG A 156 -6.73 4.96 11.02
CA ARG A 156 -7.87 5.32 10.18
C ARG A 156 -8.62 6.50 10.79
N ALA A 157 -8.95 7.50 9.97
CA ALA A 157 -9.90 8.56 10.31
C ALA A 157 -10.91 8.72 9.15
N GLY A 158 -12.19 8.45 9.42
CA GLY A 158 -13.23 8.47 8.40
C GLY A 158 -12.90 7.60 7.18
N PRO A 159 -12.80 8.16 5.95
CA PRO A 159 -12.46 7.44 4.73
C PRO A 159 -10.94 7.30 4.50
N VAL A 160 -10.10 7.79 5.41
CA VAL A 160 -8.63 7.78 5.26
C VAL A 160 -8.06 6.62 6.06
N TRP A 161 -7.45 5.68 5.35
CA TRP A 161 -6.93 4.41 5.90
C TRP A 161 -5.42 4.34 5.73
N GLY A 162 -4.62 4.22 6.79
CA GLY A 162 -3.16 4.09 6.69
C GLY A 162 -2.59 2.95 7.48
N MET A 163 -1.70 2.19 6.85
CA MET A 163 -1.01 1.08 7.48
C MET A 163 0.47 1.04 7.10
N THR A 164 1.28 0.55 8.02
CA THR A 164 2.71 0.28 7.80
C THR A 164 2.95 -1.17 7.38
N TRP A 165 2.02 -2.06 7.73
CA TRP A 165 2.09 -3.48 7.42
C TRP A 165 1.96 -3.76 5.91
N HIS A 166 3.05 -4.24 5.32
CA HIS A 166 3.08 -4.75 3.96
C HIS A 166 2.66 -6.23 3.92
N GLY A 167 2.20 -6.70 2.75
CA GLY A 167 1.66 -8.06 2.60
C GLY A 167 0.32 -8.30 3.31
N ALA A 168 -0.19 -7.34 4.08
CA ALA A 168 -1.46 -7.48 4.80
C ALA A 168 -2.62 -7.79 3.84
N LEU A 169 -2.64 -7.16 2.65
CA LEU A 169 -3.64 -7.40 1.61
C LEU A 169 -3.57 -8.82 1.01
N GLU A 170 -2.50 -9.58 1.22
CA GLU A 170 -2.42 -10.97 0.76
C GLU A 170 -3.31 -11.91 1.59
N ASN A 171 -3.67 -11.50 2.81
CA ASN A 171 -4.58 -12.24 3.68
C ASN A 171 -6.02 -12.15 3.15
N ASP A 172 -6.52 -13.23 2.53
CA ASP A 172 -7.81 -13.23 1.82
C ASP A 172 -8.99 -12.77 2.69
N GLY A 173 -9.06 -13.24 3.94
CA GLY A 173 -10.13 -12.86 4.87
C GLY A 173 -10.12 -11.36 5.16
N PHE A 174 -8.95 -10.81 5.48
CA PHE A 174 -8.78 -9.38 5.71
C PHE A 174 -9.07 -8.56 4.45
N ARG A 175 -8.45 -8.91 3.32
CA ARG A 175 -8.61 -8.17 2.05
C ARG A 175 -10.08 -8.08 1.65
N ARG A 176 -10.81 -9.19 1.72
CA ARG A 176 -12.24 -9.24 1.36
C ARG A 176 -13.11 -8.46 2.34
N ALA A 177 -12.82 -8.50 3.63
CA ALA A 177 -13.53 -7.68 4.62
C ALA A 177 -13.26 -6.18 4.43
N PHE A 178 -12.00 -5.81 4.17
CA PHE A 178 -11.59 -4.44 3.87
C PHE A 178 -12.29 -3.92 2.60
N LEU A 179 -12.27 -4.69 1.51
CA LEU A 179 -12.95 -4.34 0.26
C LEU A 179 -14.48 -4.23 0.43
N THR A 180 -15.09 -5.02 1.32
CA THR A 180 -16.51 -4.89 1.65
C THR A 180 -16.80 -3.53 2.31
N GLU A 181 -15.94 -3.10 3.25
CA GLU A 181 -16.11 -1.81 3.91
C GLU A 181 -15.83 -0.63 2.96
N VAL A 182 -14.81 -0.76 2.10
CA VAL A 182 -14.51 0.21 1.03
C VAL A 182 -15.67 0.35 0.06
N ALA A 183 -16.25 -0.75 -0.41
CA ALA A 183 -17.38 -0.73 -1.33
C ALA A 183 -18.61 -0.05 -0.72
N SER A 184 -18.89 -0.36 0.55
CA SER A 184 -19.94 0.31 1.31
C SER A 184 -19.72 1.82 1.40
N GLN A 185 -18.49 2.27 1.71
CA GLN A 185 -18.13 3.69 1.77
C GLN A 185 -18.19 4.40 0.41
N ALA A 186 -17.74 3.73 -0.65
CA ALA A 186 -17.80 4.26 -2.01
C ALA A 186 -19.22 4.23 -2.61
N GLY A 187 -20.19 3.60 -1.93
CA GLY A 187 -21.57 3.47 -2.43
C GLY A 187 -21.70 2.51 -3.62
N VAL A 188 -20.73 1.62 -3.80
CA VAL A 188 -20.73 0.64 -4.90
C VAL A 188 -21.10 -0.75 -4.37
N ARG A 189 -21.75 -1.54 -5.23
CA ARG A 189 -22.09 -2.93 -4.89
C ARG A 189 -20.91 -3.82 -5.22
N TRP A 190 -20.24 -4.31 -4.20
CA TRP A 190 -19.24 -5.37 -4.32
C TRP A 190 -19.43 -6.38 -3.19
N ARG A 191 -19.18 -7.66 -3.49
CA ARG A 191 -19.16 -8.75 -2.51
C ARG A 191 -18.11 -9.76 -2.94
N ALA A 192 -17.37 -10.29 -1.98
CA ALA A 192 -16.43 -11.38 -2.24
C ALA A 192 -17.18 -12.58 -2.84
N HIS A 193 -16.61 -13.18 -3.88
CA HIS A 193 -17.20 -14.36 -4.52
C HIS A 193 -16.99 -15.60 -3.62
N PRO A 194 -18.06 -16.28 -3.18
CA PRO A 194 -17.92 -17.52 -2.42
C PRO A 194 -17.13 -18.55 -3.23
N GLY A 195 -16.01 -19.01 -2.70
CA GLY A 195 -15.15 -20.00 -3.37
C GLY A 195 -14.13 -19.43 -4.37
N ALA A 196 -13.97 -18.11 -4.49
CA ALA A 196 -12.82 -17.57 -5.22
C ALA A 196 -11.50 -18.06 -4.58
N PRO A 197 -10.51 -18.49 -5.38
CA PRO A 197 -9.23 -18.95 -4.86
C PRO A 197 -8.56 -17.85 -4.03
N GLY A 198 -7.76 -18.28 -3.05
CA GLY A 198 -6.94 -17.35 -2.28
C GLY A 198 -5.81 -16.77 -3.13
N PHE A 199 -5.32 -15.59 -2.77
CA PHE A 199 -4.26 -14.90 -3.51
C PHE A 199 -3.01 -15.76 -3.63
N ARG A 200 -2.60 -16.41 -2.53
CA ARG A 200 -1.44 -17.30 -2.52
C ARG A 200 -1.59 -18.46 -3.51
N ALA A 201 -2.72 -19.16 -3.48
CA ALA A 201 -2.98 -20.28 -4.39
C ALA A 201 -3.00 -19.83 -5.86
N MET A 202 -3.54 -18.64 -6.13
CA MET A 202 -3.52 -18.09 -7.48
C MET A 202 -2.09 -17.72 -7.92
N ARG A 203 -1.29 -17.14 -7.02
CA ARG A 203 0.11 -16.81 -7.29
C ARG A 203 0.95 -18.07 -7.54
N GLU A 204 0.77 -19.11 -6.75
CA GLU A 204 1.41 -20.42 -6.96
C GLU A 204 1.04 -20.98 -8.34
N SER A 205 -0.25 -21.01 -8.69
CA SER A 205 -0.71 -21.45 -10.02
C SER A 205 -0.16 -20.61 -11.19
N MET A 206 0.11 -19.32 -10.99
CA MET A 206 0.76 -18.49 -12.01
C MET A 206 2.25 -18.84 -12.16
N LEU A 207 2.93 -19.12 -11.04
CA LEU A 207 4.34 -19.52 -11.05
C LEU A 207 4.52 -20.91 -11.67
N ASP A 208 3.65 -21.86 -11.34
CA ASP A 208 3.67 -23.21 -11.92
C ASP A 208 3.51 -23.14 -13.44
N ARG A 209 2.55 -22.35 -13.95
CA ARG A 209 2.37 -22.15 -15.39
C ARG A 209 3.58 -21.52 -16.08
N LEU A 210 4.31 -20.64 -15.38
CA LEU A 210 5.54 -20.07 -15.91
C LEU A 210 6.67 -21.10 -15.93
N ALA A 211 6.77 -21.95 -14.89
CA ALA A 211 7.74 -23.03 -14.82
C ALA A 211 7.49 -24.05 -15.94
N ASP A 212 6.25 -24.51 -16.11
CA ASP A 212 5.85 -25.43 -17.20
C ASP A 212 6.22 -24.85 -18.58
N ALA A 213 5.92 -23.56 -18.82
CA ALA A 213 6.27 -22.91 -20.08
C ALA A 213 7.78 -22.78 -20.30
N ILE A 214 8.58 -22.66 -19.23
CA ILE A 214 10.04 -22.67 -19.32
C ILE A 214 10.52 -24.10 -19.66
N GLU A 215 10.01 -25.12 -18.98
CA GLU A 215 10.39 -26.52 -19.24
C GLU A 215 10.02 -26.96 -20.66
N ASP A 216 8.85 -26.55 -21.15
CA ASP A 216 8.34 -26.94 -22.48
C ASP A 216 9.02 -26.19 -23.64
N HIS A 217 9.60 -25.01 -23.38
CA HIS A 217 10.04 -24.10 -24.46
C HIS A 217 11.48 -23.59 -24.34
N LEU A 218 12.19 -23.85 -23.25
CA LEU A 218 13.59 -23.48 -23.08
C LEU A 218 14.45 -24.74 -22.83
N ASP A 219 15.62 -24.78 -23.47
CA ASP A 219 16.64 -25.76 -23.15
C ASP A 219 17.33 -25.39 -21.84
N THR A 220 16.71 -25.78 -20.73
CA THR A 220 17.17 -25.48 -19.37
C THR A 220 18.54 -26.10 -19.10
N ALA A 221 18.86 -27.25 -19.71
CA ALA A 221 20.17 -27.89 -19.61
C ALA A 221 21.27 -27.07 -20.31
N ALA A 222 21.01 -26.55 -21.51
CA ALA A 222 21.94 -25.66 -22.19
C ALA A 222 22.14 -24.34 -21.43
N LEU A 223 21.07 -23.76 -20.87
CA LEU A 223 21.16 -22.57 -20.01
C LEU A 223 22.01 -22.84 -18.77
N ALA A 224 21.76 -23.94 -18.06
CA ALA A 224 22.55 -24.41 -16.93
C ALA A 224 24.05 -24.52 -17.27
N GLY A 225 24.37 -25.14 -18.41
CA GLY A 225 25.73 -25.24 -18.91
C GLY A 225 26.40 -23.89 -19.18
N LEU A 226 25.64 -22.89 -19.67
CA LEU A 226 26.16 -21.53 -19.92
C LEU A 226 26.42 -20.72 -18.65
N VAL A 227 25.60 -20.91 -17.60
CA VAL A 227 25.76 -20.20 -16.32
C VAL A 227 26.58 -20.97 -15.28
N GLY A 228 27.00 -22.20 -15.59
CA GLY A 228 27.85 -23.02 -14.72
C GLY A 228 27.12 -23.56 -13.50
N VAL A 229 25.84 -23.89 -13.64
CA VAL A 229 24.99 -24.42 -12.57
C VAL A 229 24.50 -25.81 -12.97
N ASP A 230 24.55 -26.79 -12.08
CA ASP A 230 23.93 -28.10 -12.30
C ASP A 230 22.44 -28.01 -11.94
N LEU A 231 21.56 -28.44 -12.86
CA LEU A 231 20.11 -28.58 -12.66
C LEU A 231 19.76 -30.03 -12.35
#